data_AF-A0A353ZUG1-F1
#
_entry.id   AF-A0A353ZUG1-F1
#
_cell.length_a   1.000
_cell.length_b   1.000
_cell.length_c   1.000
_cell.angle_alpha   90.00
_cell.angle_beta   90.00
_cell.angle_gamma   90.00
#
_symmetry.space_group_name_H-M   'P 1'
#
loop_
_entity.id
_entity.type
_entity.pdbx_description
1 polymer ?
#
loop_
_entity_poly.entity_id
_entity_poly.type
_entity_poly.pdbx_seq_one_letter_code
_entity_poly.pdbx_strand_id
1 'polypeptide(L)'
;MTAATTTDQQLPATHVADSHDLIRVQGARENNLKDISIEIPKRRLTVFTGVSGSGKSSLVFATIAAESQRMINETYSSFVQGFMPSLARPEVDVLDGLTTAIIVDQERMGANPRSTVGTATDANAMLRILFSRLGKPYVGPPTAFSFNVPTRKASGVMSTEKSGRVEKSVVQNAVYLGGMCPRCEGMGSVSDFDLTALFDDSKSLAEGALTVPGYSMDGWYGRIFSGAGFNMDKPIAKFTKKEMNDLLYKEPTKIKVEGINLTYEGLIPKIQKSMLSKDVEA
;
A
#
# COMPACT_ATOMS: atom_id res chain seq x y z
N MET A 1 77.11 -13.43 19.86
CA MET A 1 75.97 -13.81 20.70
C MET A 1 74.76 -13.02 20.21
N THR A 2 73.93 -13.64 19.38
CA THR A 2 72.74 -13.02 18.79
C THR A 2 71.58 -13.28 19.75
N ALA A 3 71.11 -12.23 20.42
CA ALA A 3 69.95 -12.32 21.30
C ALA A 3 68.68 -12.31 20.43
N ALA A 4 67.98 -13.44 20.39
CA ALA A 4 66.65 -13.53 19.80
C ALA A 4 65.64 -12.90 20.78
N THR A 5 64.98 -11.81 20.35
CA THR A 5 63.81 -11.27 21.04
C THR A 5 62.63 -12.18 20.78
N THR A 6 62.29 -13.01 21.76
CA THR A 6 61.00 -13.72 21.85
C THR A 6 59.91 -12.71 22.16
N THR A 7 59.05 -12.44 21.19
CA THR A 7 57.80 -11.72 21.38
C THR A 7 56.82 -12.64 22.10
N ASP A 8 56.54 -12.32 23.37
CA ASP A 8 55.53 -12.98 24.17
C ASP A 8 54.15 -12.63 23.59
N GLN A 9 53.60 -13.50 22.73
CA GLN A 9 52.25 -13.33 22.20
C GLN A 9 51.26 -13.70 23.30
N GLN A 10 50.87 -12.69 24.07
CA GLN A 10 49.79 -12.80 25.05
C GLN A 10 48.50 -13.19 24.33
N LEU A 11 47.99 -14.40 24.61
CA LEU A 11 46.72 -14.89 24.06
C LEU A 11 45.62 -13.84 24.34
N PRO A 12 44.81 -13.46 23.33
CA PRO A 12 43.77 -12.47 23.52
C PRO A 12 42.82 -12.94 24.62
N ALA A 13 42.53 -12.05 25.57
CA ALA A 13 41.59 -12.33 26.65
C ALA A 13 40.26 -12.83 26.06
N THR A 14 39.73 -13.90 26.64
CA THR A 14 38.43 -14.48 26.25
C THR A 14 37.37 -13.39 26.32
N HIS A 15 36.64 -13.20 25.21
CA HIS A 15 35.63 -12.17 25.15
C HIS A 15 34.40 -12.62 25.95
N VAL A 16 33.70 -11.69 26.61
CA VAL A 16 32.52 -12.00 27.44
C VAL A 16 31.46 -12.80 26.67
N ALA A 17 31.29 -12.55 25.37
CA ALA A 17 30.35 -13.31 24.54
C ALA A 17 30.67 -14.82 24.46
N ASP A 18 31.93 -15.21 24.64
CA ASP A 18 32.39 -16.60 24.51
C ASP A 18 32.05 -17.43 25.78
N SER A 19 31.50 -16.80 26.82
CA SER A 19 30.92 -17.49 27.97
C SER A 19 29.43 -17.86 27.79
N HIS A 20 28.83 -17.52 26.65
CA HIS A 20 27.45 -17.84 26.32
C HIS A 20 27.33 -19.07 25.42
N ASP A 21 26.14 -19.67 25.41
CA ASP A 21 25.84 -20.82 24.56
C ASP A 21 26.09 -20.54 23.08
N LEU A 22 26.33 -21.61 22.33
CA LEU A 22 26.53 -21.57 20.88
C LEU A 22 25.24 -21.97 20.16
N ILE A 23 25.09 -21.56 18.90
CA ILE A 23 24.17 -22.20 17.97
C ILE A 23 24.97 -23.28 17.24
N ARG A 24 24.56 -24.54 17.38
CA ARG A 24 25.26 -25.69 16.78
C ARG A 24 24.46 -26.23 15.63
N VAL A 25 25.07 -26.23 14.45
CA VAL A 25 24.56 -26.86 13.23
C VAL A 25 25.42 -28.09 12.97
N GLN A 26 24.82 -29.27 12.82
CA GLN A 26 25.53 -30.49 12.44
C GLN A 26 24.85 -31.15 11.26
N GLY A 27 25.66 -31.47 10.24
CA GLY A 27 25.20 -32.18 9.03
C GLY A 27 24.16 -31.43 8.21
N ALA A 28 24.30 -30.12 8.02
CA ALA A 28 23.38 -29.36 7.17
C ALA A 28 23.58 -29.71 5.69
N ARG A 29 22.48 -30.10 5.02
CA ARG A 29 22.42 -30.57 3.62
C ARG A 29 21.36 -29.84 2.78
N GLU A 30 20.72 -28.82 3.36
CA GLU A 30 19.72 -28.01 2.68
C GLU A 30 20.24 -27.42 1.36
N ASN A 31 19.50 -27.60 0.27
CA ASN A 31 19.87 -27.22 -1.09
C ASN A 31 21.22 -27.79 -1.56
N ASN A 32 22.27 -26.97 -1.59
CA ASN A 32 23.59 -27.33 -2.09
C ASN A 32 24.64 -27.46 -0.98
N LEU A 33 24.23 -27.47 0.29
CA LEU A 33 25.12 -27.71 1.42
C LEU A 33 25.62 -29.16 1.39
N LYS A 34 26.91 -29.34 1.71
CA LYS A 34 27.58 -30.64 1.66
C LYS A 34 27.95 -31.10 3.07
N ASP A 35 26.94 -31.47 3.85
CA ASP A 35 27.09 -32.01 5.20
C ASP A 35 27.86 -31.05 6.14
N ILE A 36 27.43 -29.79 6.16
CA ILE A 36 28.14 -28.72 6.85
C ILE A 36 27.83 -28.75 8.35
N SER A 37 28.89 -28.76 9.16
CA SER A 37 28.81 -28.61 10.61
C SER A 37 29.54 -27.35 11.06
N ILE A 38 28.88 -26.50 11.85
CA ILE A 38 29.43 -25.23 12.33
C ILE A 38 28.86 -24.86 13.70
N GLU A 39 29.67 -24.20 14.52
CA GLU A 39 29.24 -23.57 15.76
C GLU A 39 29.30 -22.04 15.61
N ILE A 40 28.20 -21.38 15.97
CA ILE A 40 28.06 -19.92 15.86
C ILE A 40 27.93 -19.36 17.28
N PRO A 41 28.85 -18.47 17.72
CA PRO A 41 28.76 -17.88 19.05
C PRO A 41 27.58 -16.93 19.17
N LYS A 42 26.77 -17.08 20.22
CA LYS A 42 25.72 -16.10 20.53
C LYS A 42 26.35 -14.80 21.02
N ARG A 43 25.58 -13.71 20.89
CA ARG A 43 25.98 -12.35 21.33
C ARG A 43 27.27 -11.85 20.67
N ARG A 44 27.58 -12.38 19.49
CA ARG A 44 28.61 -11.91 18.57
C ARG A 44 27.94 -11.49 17.26
N LEU A 45 28.55 -10.52 16.59
CA LEU A 45 28.24 -10.25 15.19
C LEU A 45 28.98 -11.28 14.33
N THR A 46 28.25 -12.30 13.87
CA THR A 46 28.80 -13.32 12.95
C THR A 46 28.50 -12.91 11.51
N VAL A 47 29.53 -12.85 10.68
CA VAL A 47 29.41 -12.51 9.25
C VAL A 47 29.71 -13.75 8.41
N PHE A 48 28.75 -14.15 7.57
CA PHE A 48 28.93 -15.23 6.61
C PHE A 48 29.40 -14.67 5.27
N THR A 49 30.62 -15.01 4.87
CA THR A 49 31.24 -14.52 3.63
C THR A 49 31.48 -15.64 2.63
N GLY A 50 31.57 -15.32 1.34
CA GLY A 50 31.84 -16.29 0.27
C GLY A 50 31.21 -15.88 -1.06
N VAL A 51 31.64 -16.52 -2.15
CA VAL A 51 31.16 -16.25 -3.52
C VAL A 51 29.66 -16.51 -3.70
N SER A 52 29.04 -15.92 -4.74
CA SER A 52 27.64 -16.21 -5.06
C SER A 52 27.43 -17.72 -5.27
N GLY A 53 26.30 -18.25 -4.79
CA GLY A 53 25.99 -19.69 -4.87
C GLY A 53 26.76 -20.59 -3.90
N SER A 54 27.62 -20.07 -3.02
CA SER A 54 28.41 -20.90 -2.09
C SER A 54 27.60 -21.59 -0.97
N GLY A 55 26.28 -21.39 -0.89
CA GLY A 55 25.42 -21.98 0.14
C GLY A 55 25.21 -21.12 1.40
N LYS A 56 25.68 -19.87 1.44
CA LYS A 56 25.48 -18.97 2.61
C LYS A 56 24.00 -18.81 2.95
N SER A 57 23.19 -18.48 1.95
CA SER A 57 21.75 -18.27 2.13
C SER A 57 21.04 -19.56 2.50
N SER A 58 21.48 -20.69 1.94
CA SER A 58 20.99 -22.02 2.30
C SER A 58 21.20 -22.29 3.79
N LEU A 59 22.41 -22.05 4.31
CA LEU A 59 22.73 -22.26 5.71
C LEU A 59 21.99 -21.29 6.65
N VAL A 60 22.01 -19.98 6.36
CA VAL A 60 21.47 -18.96 7.27
C VAL A 60 19.94 -18.90 7.21
N PHE A 61 19.37 -18.78 6.01
CA PHE A 61 17.92 -18.56 5.86
C PHE A 61 17.16 -19.88 5.74
N ALA A 62 17.59 -20.78 4.86
CA ALA A 62 16.86 -22.02 4.59
C ALA A 62 17.05 -23.10 5.66
N THR A 63 18.13 -23.08 6.44
CA THR A 63 18.36 -24.01 7.56
C THR A 63 18.09 -23.35 8.92
N ILE A 64 18.93 -22.40 9.34
CA ILE A 64 18.89 -21.85 10.70
C ILE A 64 17.60 -21.06 10.95
N ALA A 65 17.28 -20.10 10.08
CA ALA A 65 16.10 -19.24 10.28
C ALA A 65 14.79 -20.00 10.03
N ALA A 66 14.75 -20.89 9.04
CA ALA A 66 13.60 -21.75 8.76
C ALA A 66 13.23 -22.63 9.97
N GLU A 67 14.20 -23.30 10.59
CA GLU A 67 13.92 -24.13 11.77
C GLU A 67 13.50 -23.29 12.97
N SER A 68 14.13 -22.13 13.18
CA SER A 68 13.72 -21.21 14.25
C SER A 68 12.27 -20.73 14.07
N GLN A 69 11.87 -20.36 12.85
CA GLN A 69 10.50 -19.96 12.55
C GLN A 69 9.51 -21.13 12.72
N ARG A 70 9.90 -22.34 12.32
CA ARG A 70 9.10 -23.55 12.50
C ARG A 70 8.84 -23.82 13.98
N MET A 71 9.86 -23.75 14.83
CA MET A 71 9.74 -23.93 16.28
C MET A 71 8.81 -22.89 16.91
N ILE A 72 8.86 -21.63 16.46
CA ILE A 72 7.92 -20.60 16.93
C ILE A 72 6.50 -20.94 16.51
N ASN A 73 6.30 -21.37 15.26
CA ASN A 73 4.98 -21.74 14.75
C ASN A 73 4.34 -22.88 15.58
N GLU A 74 5.16 -23.82 16.08
CA GLU A 74 4.71 -24.90 16.97
C GLU A 74 4.24 -24.43 18.35
N THR A 75 4.59 -23.22 18.79
CA THR A 75 4.11 -22.65 20.06
C THR A 75 2.70 -22.07 19.98
N TYR A 76 2.15 -21.87 18.77
CA TYR A 76 0.76 -21.41 18.60
C TYR A 76 -0.24 -22.54 18.84
N SER A 77 -1.51 -22.19 19.06
CA SER A 77 -2.57 -23.18 19.21
C SER A 77 -2.78 -23.99 17.92
N SER A 78 -3.21 -25.24 18.05
CA SER A 78 -3.51 -26.13 16.91
C SER A 78 -4.51 -25.51 15.92
N PHE A 79 -5.45 -24.70 16.41
CA PHE A 79 -6.38 -23.94 15.56
C PHE A 79 -5.65 -22.95 14.65
N VAL A 80 -4.71 -22.17 15.20
CA VAL A 80 -3.95 -21.17 14.44
C VAL A 80 -2.96 -21.84 13.49
N GLN A 81 -2.33 -22.95 13.92
CA GLN A 81 -1.41 -23.73 13.09
C GLN A 81 -2.07 -24.21 11.79
N GLY A 82 -3.37 -24.52 11.80
CA GLY A 82 -4.11 -24.92 10.59
C GLY A 82 -4.21 -23.85 9.49
N PHE A 83 -3.95 -22.58 9.81
CA PHE A 83 -3.94 -21.47 8.86
C PHE A 83 -2.52 -20.97 8.54
N MET A 84 -1.50 -21.48 9.22
CA MET A 84 -0.12 -21.06 9.02
C MET A 84 0.53 -21.81 7.85
N PRO A 85 1.49 -21.20 7.14
CA PRO A 85 2.28 -21.90 6.15
C PRO A 85 3.00 -23.09 6.80
N SER A 86 2.87 -24.28 6.21
CA SER A 86 3.66 -25.43 6.62
C SER A 86 5.11 -25.19 6.19
N LEU A 87 5.97 -24.88 7.15
CA LEU A 87 7.41 -24.80 6.90
C LEU A 87 7.97 -26.23 6.90
N ALA A 88 8.55 -26.65 5.79
CA ALA A 88 9.26 -27.92 5.73
C ALA A 88 10.41 -27.91 6.73
N ARG A 89 10.65 -29.05 7.38
CA ARG A 89 11.82 -29.20 8.24
C ARG A 89 13.07 -29.22 7.35
N PRO A 90 14.08 -28.38 7.61
CA PRO A 90 15.29 -28.36 6.80
C PRO A 90 16.09 -29.64 6.98
N GLU A 91 16.87 -30.01 5.96
CA GLU A 91 17.75 -31.18 6.01
C GLU A 91 19.01 -30.89 6.84
N VAL A 92 18.95 -31.25 8.13
CA VAL A 92 20.04 -31.11 9.10
C VAL A 92 19.93 -32.22 10.16
N ASP A 93 21.05 -32.75 10.64
CA ASP A 93 21.06 -33.82 11.64
C ASP A 93 20.74 -33.29 13.04
N VAL A 94 21.46 -32.24 13.45
CA VAL A 94 21.28 -31.58 14.75
C VAL A 94 21.31 -30.08 14.57
N LEU A 95 20.31 -29.41 15.13
CA LEU A 95 20.30 -27.96 15.26
C LEU A 95 19.94 -27.61 16.70
N ASP A 96 20.91 -27.08 17.44
CA ASP A 96 20.81 -26.82 18.88
C ASP A 96 21.16 -25.36 19.21
N GLY A 97 20.65 -24.89 20.34
CA GLY A 97 20.89 -23.54 20.82
C GLY A 97 20.16 -22.46 20.01
N LEU A 98 19.15 -22.81 19.21
CA LEU A 98 18.37 -21.81 18.47
C LEU A 98 17.62 -20.86 19.40
N THR A 99 17.59 -19.60 19.00
CA THR A 99 16.69 -18.57 19.55
C THR A 99 15.74 -18.12 18.45
N THR A 100 14.67 -17.42 18.81
CA THR A 100 13.76 -16.78 17.84
C THR A 100 14.55 -15.95 16.84
N ALA A 101 14.48 -16.33 15.57
CA ALA A 101 15.11 -15.64 14.47
C ALA A 101 14.17 -14.54 13.97
N ILE A 102 14.72 -13.34 13.81
CA ILE A 102 14.05 -12.24 13.10
C ILE A 102 14.83 -12.04 11.81
N ILE A 103 14.19 -12.34 10.69
CA ILE A 103 14.79 -12.20 9.37
C ILE A 103 14.60 -10.75 8.91
N VAL A 104 15.70 -10.11 8.51
CA VAL A 104 15.68 -8.79 7.88
C VAL A 104 16.35 -8.93 6.52
N ASP A 105 15.57 -8.82 5.45
CA ASP A 105 16.02 -8.96 4.07
C ASP A 105 15.68 -7.70 3.24
N GLN A 106 15.76 -7.83 1.92
CA GLN A 106 15.43 -6.77 0.96
C GLN A 106 14.11 -7.04 0.23
N GLU A 107 13.32 -8.02 0.65
CA GLU A 107 12.03 -8.26 0.04
C GLU A 107 11.14 -7.04 0.27
N ARG A 108 10.42 -6.63 -0.78
CA ARG A 108 9.56 -5.45 -0.69
C ARG A 108 8.44 -5.76 0.30
N MET A 109 8.29 -4.91 1.30
CA MET A 109 7.08 -4.88 2.11
C MET A 109 5.87 -4.75 1.18
N GLY A 110 4.79 -5.49 1.48
CA GLY A 110 3.62 -5.61 0.62
C GLY A 110 3.18 -4.27 0.03
N ALA A 111 3.04 -4.23 -1.30
CA ALA A 111 2.73 -3.03 -2.07
C ALA A 111 1.24 -2.66 -1.89
N ASN A 112 0.90 -2.05 -0.76
CA ASN A 112 -0.38 -1.39 -0.59
C ASN A 112 -0.15 0.13 -0.74
N PRO A 113 -0.87 0.83 -1.63
CA PRO A 113 -0.77 2.29 -1.79
C PRO A 113 -0.97 3.08 -0.49
N ARG A 114 -1.65 2.50 0.50
CA ARG A 114 -1.86 3.10 1.83
C ARG A 114 -0.78 2.71 2.85
N SER A 115 0.18 1.88 2.48
CA SER A 115 1.37 1.57 3.29
C SER A 115 2.45 2.62 3.04
N THR A 116 2.76 3.38 4.08
CA THR A 116 3.80 4.42 4.09
C THR A 116 4.84 4.09 5.16
N VAL A 117 5.96 4.80 5.16
CA VAL A 117 6.96 4.70 6.25
C VAL A 117 6.33 4.97 7.61
N GLY A 118 5.39 5.92 7.68
CA GLY A 118 4.68 6.24 8.92
C GLY A 118 3.78 5.12 9.44
N THR A 119 3.20 4.30 8.55
CA THR A 119 2.40 3.14 8.98
C THR A 119 3.29 1.94 9.30
N ALA A 120 4.40 1.76 8.59
CA ALA A 120 5.34 0.65 8.83
C ALA A 120 6.08 0.76 10.17
N THR A 121 6.29 1.99 10.65
CA THR A 121 7.04 2.28 11.89
C THR A 121 6.13 2.59 13.08
N ASP A 122 4.81 2.52 12.91
CA ASP A 122 3.80 3.02 13.86
C ASP A 122 3.92 4.50 14.27
N ALA A 123 4.84 5.26 13.66
CA ALA A 123 4.99 6.69 13.91
C ALA A 123 3.68 7.44 13.61
N ASN A 124 2.97 7.06 12.54
CA ASN A 124 1.68 7.64 12.21
C ASN A 124 0.62 7.34 13.30
N ALA A 125 0.63 6.17 13.94
CA ALA A 125 -0.29 5.88 15.04
C ALA A 125 -0.08 6.81 16.23
N MET A 126 1.19 7.06 16.58
CA MET A 126 1.56 8.00 17.64
C MET A 126 1.17 9.44 17.29
N LEU A 127 1.41 9.85 16.05
CA LEU A 127 1.01 11.19 15.57
C LEU A 127 -0.50 11.38 15.64
N ARG A 128 -1.31 10.39 15.26
CA ARG A 128 -2.78 10.47 15.36
C ARG A 128 -3.26 10.69 16.79
N ILE A 129 -2.61 10.07 17.78
CA ILE A 129 -2.90 10.29 19.20
C ILE A 129 -2.50 11.71 19.60
N LEU A 130 -1.32 12.15 19.19
CA LEU A 130 -0.80 13.49 19.48
C LEU A 130 -1.73 14.59 18.94
N PHE A 131 -2.07 14.55 17.65
CA PHE A 131 -2.94 15.54 17.01
C PHE A 131 -4.37 15.51 17.54
N SER A 132 -4.89 14.34 17.93
CA SER A 132 -6.20 14.24 18.57
C SER A 132 -6.23 14.93 19.94
N ARG A 133 -5.15 14.89 20.71
CA ARG A 133 -5.09 15.48 22.05
C ARG A 133 -4.71 16.96 22.06
N LEU A 134 -3.80 17.36 21.18
CA LEU A 134 -3.16 18.68 21.23
C LEU A 134 -3.47 19.56 20.01
N GLY A 135 -4.10 19.01 18.97
CA GLY A 135 -4.44 19.74 17.76
C GLY A 135 -5.38 20.92 18.03
N LYS A 136 -5.04 22.08 17.45
CA LYS A 136 -5.88 23.28 17.45
C LYS A 136 -6.13 23.72 16.01
N PRO A 137 -7.40 23.82 15.56
CA PRO A 137 -8.62 23.48 16.29
C PRO A 137 -8.73 21.97 16.58
N TYR A 138 -9.55 21.60 17.57
CA TYR A 138 -9.85 20.20 17.84
C TYR A 138 -10.70 19.62 16.70
N VAL A 139 -10.22 18.54 16.09
CA VAL A 139 -10.89 17.89 14.95
C VAL A 139 -11.64 16.63 15.38
N GLY A 140 -11.14 15.87 16.36
CA GLY A 140 -11.77 14.62 16.78
C GLY A 140 -10.83 13.60 17.41
N PRO A 141 -11.30 12.35 17.57
CA PRO A 141 -10.50 11.23 18.09
C PRO A 141 -9.38 10.82 17.12
N PRO A 142 -8.44 9.94 17.51
CA PRO A 142 -7.34 9.50 16.63
C PRO A 142 -7.78 8.85 15.30
N THR A 143 -9.02 8.37 15.19
CA THR A 143 -9.60 7.86 13.94
C THR A 143 -9.84 8.97 12.92
N ALA A 144 -10.15 10.19 13.37
CA ALA A 144 -10.35 11.37 12.52
C ALA A 144 -9.06 11.79 11.78
N PHE A 145 -7.90 11.32 12.24
CA PHE A 145 -6.58 11.56 11.62
C PHE A 145 -6.06 10.34 10.84
N SER A 146 -6.89 9.30 10.66
CA SER A 146 -6.51 8.11 9.91
C SER A 146 -7.02 8.18 8.48
N PHE A 147 -6.09 8.26 7.52
CA PHE A 147 -6.43 8.16 6.10
C PHE A 147 -6.94 6.77 5.69
N ASN A 148 -6.81 5.76 6.55
CA ASN A 148 -7.33 4.41 6.34
C ASN A 148 -8.77 4.22 6.85
N VAL A 149 -9.37 5.21 7.52
CA VAL A 149 -10.69 5.09 8.13
C VAL A 149 -11.66 6.10 7.50
N PRO A 150 -12.73 5.66 6.82
CA PRO A 150 -13.76 6.55 6.30
C PRO A 150 -14.63 7.10 7.44
N THR A 151 -15.10 8.33 7.26
CA THR A 151 -16.18 8.87 8.11
C THR A 151 -17.46 8.10 7.83
N ARG A 152 -18.15 7.64 8.89
CA ARG A 152 -19.39 6.87 8.80
C ARG A 152 -20.52 7.60 9.51
N LYS A 153 -21.74 7.48 8.99
CA LYS A 153 -22.96 7.96 9.64
C LYS A 153 -23.85 6.78 9.98
N ALA A 154 -24.37 6.75 11.20
CA ALA A 154 -25.28 5.70 11.64
C ALA A 154 -26.53 6.30 12.30
N SER A 155 -27.67 5.66 12.05
CA SER A 155 -28.95 5.94 12.70
C SER A 155 -29.55 4.62 13.16
N GLY A 156 -30.15 4.57 14.35
CA GLY A 156 -30.71 3.35 14.91
C GLY A 156 -31.08 3.47 16.38
N VAL A 157 -31.29 2.33 17.05
CA VAL A 157 -31.56 2.29 18.49
C VAL A 157 -30.29 1.88 19.23
N MET A 158 -29.76 2.77 20.06
CA MET A 158 -28.64 2.50 20.95
C MET A 158 -29.19 1.99 22.28
N SER A 159 -28.77 0.80 22.69
CA SER A 159 -29.08 0.24 24.01
C SER A 159 -27.91 0.49 24.95
N THR A 160 -28.16 1.06 26.12
CA THR A 160 -27.16 1.33 27.15
C THR A 160 -27.57 0.60 28.42
N GLU A 161 -26.69 -0.27 28.92
CA GLU A 161 -26.91 -0.98 30.17
C GLU A 161 -26.30 -0.18 31.33
N LYS A 162 -27.12 0.16 32.32
CA LYS A 162 -26.69 0.80 33.58
C LYS A 162 -27.33 0.08 34.76
N SER A 163 -26.49 -0.46 35.64
CA SER A 163 -26.93 -1.09 36.89
C SER A 163 -28.06 -2.13 36.69
N GLY A 164 -27.95 -2.96 35.65
CA GLY A 164 -28.94 -4.00 35.32
C GLY A 164 -30.22 -3.51 34.63
N ARG A 165 -30.29 -2.22 34.25
CA ARG A 165 -31.37 -1.66 33.41
C ARG A 165 -30.87 -1.36 32.01
N VAL A 166 -31.64 -1.72 31.00
CA VAL A 166 -31.35 -1.42 29.59
C VAL A 166 -32.17 -0.20 29.17
N GLU A 167 -31.50 0.94 28.98
CA GLU A 167 -32.09 2.15 28.40
C GLU A 167 -31.91 2.12 26.88
N LYS A 168 -33.00 2.31 26.13
CA LYS A 168 -32.96 2.40 24.66
C LYS A 168 -33.14 3.86 24.25
N SER A 169 -32.23 4.36 23.43
CA SER A 169 -32.30 5.71 22.84
C SER A 169 -32.24 5.61 21.32
N VAL A 170 -33.01 6.45 20.63
CA VAL A 170 -32.91 6.56 19.17
C VAL A 170 -31.77 7.51 18.86
N VAL A 171 -30.74 6.99 18.21
CA VAL A 171 -29.62 7.78 17.71
C VAL A 171 -29.90 8.09 16.26
N GLN A 172 -29.95 9.37 15.90
CA GLN A 172 -30.07 9.82 14.52
C GLN A 172 -28.78 10.53 14.11
N ASN A 173 -28.27 10.17 12.94
CA ASN A 173 -27.13 10.81 12.30
C ASN A 173 -25.86 10.87 13.17
N ALA A 174 -25.59 9.84 13.98
CA ALA A 174 -24.32 9.75 14.69
C ALA A 174 -23.17 9.68 13.68
N VAL A 175 -22.23 10.61 13.79
CA VAL A 175 -21.07 10.71 12.92
C VAL A 175 -19.86 10.10 13.62
N TYR A 176 -19.31 9.04 13.03
CA TYR A 176 -18.04 8.45 13.42
C TYR A 176 -16.96 9.01 12.50
N LEU A 177 -16.17 9.94 13.04
CA LEU A 177 -15.16 10.65 12.27
C LEU A 177 -13.98 9.73 11.89
N GLY A 178 -13.71 9.72 10.59
CA GLY A 178 -12.55 9.09 9.96
C GLY A 178 -11.81 10.09 9.08
N GLY A 179 -10.48 9.98 9.01
CA GLY A 179 -9.63 10.91 8.26
C GLY A 179 -9.45 10.60 6.78
N MET A 180 -10.10 9.55 6.25
CA MET A 180 -10.00 9.19 4.85
C MET A 180 -10.69 10.24 3.97
N CYS A 181 -9.93 10.81 3.04
CA CYS A 181 -10.48 11.66 1.99
C CYS A 181 -11.43 10.84 1.10
N PRO A 182 -12.68 11.28 0.88
CA PRO A 182 -13.65 10.53 0.08
C PRO A 182 -13.34 10.51 -1.41
N ARG A 183 -12.51 11.44 -1.92
CA ARG A 183 -12.14 11.51 -3.34
C ARG A 183 -11.06 10.49 -3.72
N CYS A 184 -9.99 10.41 -2.91
CA CYS A 184 -8.87 9.50 -3.17
C CYS A 184 -8.91 8.23 -2.31
N GLU A 185 -9.93 8.09 -1.46
CA GLU A 185 -10.07 7.00 -0.49
C GLU A 185 -8.78 6.77 0.32
N GLY A 186 -8.10 7.85 0.71
CA GLY A 186 -6.86 7.76 1.49
C GLY A 186 -5.63 7.30 0.72
N MET A 187 -5.69 7.12 -0.60
CA MET A 187 -4.51 6.82 -1.43
C MET A 187 -3.59 8.04 -1.60
N GLY A 188 -4.10 9.25 -1.39
CA GLY A 188 -3.33 10.50 -1.58
C GLY A 188 -3.16 10.91 -3.05
N SER A 189 -3.45 10.03 -3.99
CA SER A 189 -3.49 10.29 -5.44
C SER A 189 -4.82 9.82 -6.03
N VAL A 190 -5.20 10.40 -7.17
CA VAL A 190 -6.32 9.94 -8.00
C VAL A 190 -5.84 9.88 -9.45
N SER A 191 -6.29 8.87 -10.18
CA SER A 191 -6.18 8.87 -11.64
C SER A 191 -7.26 9.80 -12.18
N ASP A 192 -6.83 10.84 -12.90
CA ASP A 192 -7.72 11.84 -13.49
C ASP A 192 -7.36 12.03 -14.97
N PHE A 193 -8.22 12.70 -15.72
CA PHE A 193 -7.96 12.97 -17.13
C PHE A 193 -6.94 14.08 -17.31
N ASP A 194 -5.95 13.84 -18.14
CA ASP A 194 -5.11 14.91 -18.67
C ASP A 194 -5.90 15.69 -19.73
N LEU A 195 -6.36 16.89 -19.36
CA LEU A 195 -7.17 17.74 -20.24
C LEU A 195 -6.40 18.16 -21.50
N THR A 196 -5.06 18.26 -21.43
CA THR A 196 -4.23 18.64 -22.59
C THR A 196 -4.20 17.56 -23.66
N ALA A 197 -4.51 16.31 -23.28
CA ALA A 197 -4.68 15.21 -24.22
C ALA A 197 -6.10 15.15 -24.81
N LEU A 198 -7.07 15.87 -24.24
CA LEU A 198 -8.46 15.90 -24.72
C LEU A 198 -8.71 17.01 -25.74
N PHE A 199 -8.04 18.16 -25.60
CA PHE A 199 -8.20 19.28 -26.52
C PHE A 199 -7.00 20.23 -26.56
N ASP A 200 -6.85 20.90 -27.70
CA ASP A 200 -5.98 22.04 -27.94
C ASP A 200 -6.72 23.34 -27.56
N ASP A 201 -6.32 23.99 -26.47
CA ASP A 201 -7.02 25.14 -25.91
C ASP A 201 -6.88 26.42 -26.75
N SER A 202 -5.89 26.46 -27.64
CA SER A 202 -5.65 27.58 -28.56
C SER A 202 -6.67 27.66 -29.69
N LYS A 203 -7.35 26.54 -29.98
CA LYS A 203 -8.33 26.41 -31.07
C LYS A 203 -9.76 26.46 -30.58
N SER A 204 -10.65 26.82 -31.49
CA SER A 204 -12.09 26.71 -31.31
C SER A 204 -12.61 25.31 -31.62
N LEU A 205 -13.84 24.99 -31.21
CA LEU A 205 -14.44 23.70 -31.55
C LEU A 205 -14.53 23.53 -33.07
N ALA A 206 -14.93 24.56 -33.83
CA ALA A 206 -15.01 24.49 -35.29
C ALA A 206 -13.66 24.18 -35.96
N GLU A 207 -12.55 24.66 -35.41
CA GLU A 207 -11.19 24.40 -35.90
C GLU A 207 -10.64 23.01 -35.52
N GLY A 208 -11.47 22.17 -34.88
CA GLY A 208 -11.07 20.83 -34.47
C GLY A 208 -10.20 20.82 -33.23
N ALA A 209 -10.54 21.62 -32.22
CA ALA A 209 -9.81 21.65 -30.95
C ALA A 209 -9.78 20.30 -30.21
N LEU A 210 -10.75 19.40 -30.43
CA LEU A 210 -10.77 18.11 -29.73
C LEU A 210 -9.78 17.12 -30.35
N THR A 211 -8.81 16.67 -29.56
CA THR A 211 -7.76 15.72 -29.98
C THR A 211 -8.15 14.26 -29.79
N VAL A 212 -9.37 14.02 -29.28
CA VAL A 212 -9.90 12.68 -29.00
C VAL A 212 -10.22 11.94 -30.33
N PRO A 213 -9.69 10.73 -30.55
CA PRO A 213 -9.96 9.97 -31.77
C PRO A 213 -11.46 9.77 -32.02
N GLY A 214 -11.90 10.03 -33.25
CA GLY A 214 -13.30 9.88 -33.67
C GLY A 214 -14.20 11.08 -33.39
N TYR A 215 -13.69 12.13 -32.74
CA TYR A 215 -14.39 13.43 -32.65
C TYR A 215 -14.03 14.27 -33.87
N SER A 216 -15.00 14.51 -34.75
CA SER A 216 -14.89 15.41 -35.89
C SER A 216 -16.07 16.36 -35.93
N MET A 217 -15.79 17.62 -36.22
CA MET A 217 -16.75 18.71 -36.20
C MET A 217 -17.52 18.84 -37.51
N ASP A 218 -17.05 18.16 -38.55
CA ASP A 218 -17.72 18.06 -39.85
C ASP A 218 -18.92 17.08 -39.83
N GLY A 219 -19.09 16.32 -38.74
CA GLY A 219 -20.12 15.29 -38.58
C GLY A 219 -21.17 15.60 -37.50
N TRP A 220 -21.76 14.53 -36.95
CA TRP A 220 -22.79 14.62 -35.91
C TRP A 220 -22.33 15.36 -34.65
N TYR A 221 -21.04 15.28 -34.31
CA TYR A 221 -20.51 15.95 -33.12
C TYR A 221 -20.59 17.47 -33.24
N GLY A 222 -20.23 18.07 -34.38
CA GLY A 222 -20.36 19.51 -34.57
C GLY A 222 -21.81 20.00 -34.41
N ARG A 223 -22.78 19.23 -34.93
CA ARG A 223 -24.21 19.50 -34.75
C ARG A 223 -24.65 19.38 -33.30
N ILE A 224 -24.15 18.37 -32.58
CA ILE A 224 -24.45 18.15 -31.16
C ILE A 224 -23.89 19.28 -30.30
N PHE A 225 -22.63 19.71 -30.51
CA PHE A 225 -22.03 20.80 -29.74
C PHE A 225 -22.72 22.14 -30.04
N SER A 226 -22.99 22.44 -31.31
CA SER A 226 -23.77 23.63 -31.68
C SER A 226 -25.17 23.62 -31.06
N GLY A 227 -25.87 22.49 -31.15
CA GLY A 227 -27.20 22.29 -30.55
C GLY A 227 -27.23 22.27 -29.02
N ALA A 228 -26.10 21.98 -28.37
CA ALA A 228 -25.93 22.11 -26.92
C ALA A 228 -25.66 23.56 -26.48
N GLY A 229 -25.50 24.49 -27.42
CA GLY A 229 -25.35 25.92 -27.17
C GLY A 229 -23.90 26.39 -27.05
N PHE A 230 -22.91 25.62 -27.52
CA PHE A 230 -21.53 26.07 -27.53
C PHE A 230 -21.27 27.07 -28.66
N ASN A 231 -20.47 28.11 -28.37
CA ASN A 231 -19.95 28.98 -29.41
C ASN A 231 -18.80 28.25 -30.13
N MET A 232 -19.06 27.85 -31.38
CA MET A 232 -18.15 27.00 -32.16
C MET A 232 -16.86 27.71 -32.60
N ASP A 233 -16.87 29.03 -32.74
CA ASP A 233 -15.73 29.83 -33.23
C ASP A 233 -14.88 30.40 -32.08
N LYS A 234 -15.32 30.21 -30.84
CA LYS A 234 -14.62 30.69 -29.66
C LYS A 234 -13.51 29.70 -29.28
N PRO A 235 -12.24 30.14 -29.16
CA PRO A 235 -11.19 29.27 -28.64
C PRO A 235 -11.51 28.73 -27.24
N ILE A 236 -11.17 27.47 -26.98
CA ILE A 236 -11.48 26.80 -25.71
C ILE A 236 -10.85 27.53 -24.52
N ALA A 237 -9.65 28.09 -24.66
CA ALA A 237 -9.00 28.90 -23.62
C ALA A 237 -9.82 30.12 -23.15
N LYS A 238 -10.77 30.59 -23.97
CA LYS A 238 -11.67 31.71 -23.64
C LYS A 238 -13.00 31.25 -23.04
N PHE A 239 -13.25 29.94 -22.91
CA PHE A 239 -14.48 29.43 -22.34
C PHE A 239 -14.63 29.89 -20.88
N THR A 240 -15.84 30.24 -20.51
CA THR A 240 -16.19 30.49 -19.11
C THR A 240 -16.12 29.19 -18.31
N LYS A 241 -16.02 29.28 -16.98
CA LYS A 241 -16.04 28.09 -16.11
C LYS A 241 -17.26 27.21 -16.35
N LYS A 242 -18.41 27.81 -16.67
CA LYS A 242 -19.64 27.09 -17.00
C LYS A 242 -19.54 26.39 -18.36
N GLU A 243 -19.08 27.07 -19.40
CA GLU A 243 -18.89 26.46 -20.72
C GLU A 243 -17.86 25.31 -20.65
N MET A 244 -16.76 25.49 -19.92
CA MET A 244 -15.76 24.43 -19.73
C MET A 244 -16.34 23.24 -18.95
N ASN A 245 -17.10 23.49 -17.88
CA ASN A 245 -17.76 22.43 -17.13
C ASN A 245 -18.79 21.68 -17.98
N ASP A 246 -19.57 22.42 -18.77
CA ASP A 246 -20.54 21.86 -19.71
C ASP A 246 -19.84 21.01 -20.78
N LEU A 247 -18.68 21.44 -21.29
CA LEU A 247 -17.92 20.70 -22.29
C LEU A 247 -17.37 19.38 -21.74
N LEU A 248 -16.83 19.41 -20.51
CA LEU A 248 -16.07 18.29 -19.94
C LEU A 248 -16.94 17.32 -19.14
N TYR A 249 -17.85 17.81 -18.29
CA TYR A 249 -18.46 17.02 -17.21
C TYR A 249 -19.99 16.96 -17.24
N LYS A 250 -20.66 17.60 -18.23
CA LYS A 250 -22.12 17.68 -18.24
C LYS A 250 -22.78 16.32 -18.29
N GLU A 251 -23.79 16.14 -17.44
CA GLU A 251 -24.63 14.95 -17.44
C GLU A 251 -25.44 14.83 -18.75
N PRO A 252 -25.82 13.60 -19.16
CA PRO A 252 -26.62 13.36 -20.34
C PRO A 252 -27.89 14.19 -20.39
N THR A 253 -27.92 15.18 -21.28
CA THR A 253 -29.02 16.15 -21.43
C THR A 253 -29.63 16.01 -22.82
N LYS A 254 -30.96 15.93 -22.91
CA LYS A 254 -31.66 15.90 -24.20
C LYS A 254 -31.57 17.26 -24.88
N ILE A 255 -31.16 17.26 -26.14
CA ILE A 255 -31.10 18.42 -27.02
C ILE A 255 -31.89 18.13 -28.30
N LYS A 256 -32.39 19.18 -28.94
CA LYS A 256 -33.08 19.07 -30.22
C LYS A 256 -32.28 19.81 -31.28
N VAL A 257 -31.81 19.08 -32.28
CA VAL A 257 -30.96 19.62 -33.36
C VAL A 257 -31.62 19.27 -34.68
N GLU A 258 -31.96 20.28 -35.48
CA GLU A 258 -32.56 20.10 -36.83
C GLU A 258 -33.80 19.18 -36.83
N GLY A 259 -34.61 19.22 -35.76
CA GLY A 259 -35.82 18.39 -35.63
C GLY A 259 -35.60 16.99 -35.05
N ILE A 260 -34.35 16.58 -34.81
CA ILE A 260 -33.99 15.27 -34.24
C ILE A 260 -33.68 15.43 -32.74
N ASN A 261 -34.24 14.53 -31.93
CA ASN A 261 -33.93 14.47 -30.49
C ASN A 261 -32.62 13.70 -30.29
N LEU A 262 -31.60 14.37 -29.76
CA LEU A 262 -30.30 13.81 -29.44
C LEU A 262 -30.02 13.99 -27.95
N THR A 263 -28.98 13.31 -27.46
CA THR A 263 -28.48 13.50 -26.10
C THR A 263 -27.07 14.03 -26.18
N TYR A 264 -26.83 15.17 -25.53
CA TYR A 264 -25.49 15.69 -25.29
C TYR A 264 -24.97 15.21 -23.95
N GLU A 265 -23.70 14.84 -23.91
CA GLU A 265 -22.98 14.40 -22.71
C GLU A 265 -21.57 15.00 -22.80
N GLY A 266 -21.01 15.38 -21.65
CA GLY A 266 -19.65 15.92 -21.57
C GLY A 266 -18.60 14.92 -22.06
N LEU A 267 -17.43 15.43 -22.46
CA LEU A 267 -16.36 14.62 -23.03
C LEU A 267 -15.89 13.52 -22.07
N ILE A 268 -15.70 13.83 -20.79
CA ILE A 268 -15.15 12.89 -19.81
C ILE A 268 -16.10 11.70 -19.55
N PRO A 269 -17.38 11.91 -19.17
CA PRO A 269 -18.33 10.80 -19.00
C PRO A 269 -18.45 9.93 -20.26
N LYS A 270 -18.48 10.55 -21.45
CA LYS A 270 -18.59 9.84 -22.72
C LYS A 270 -17.35 9.01 -23.05
N ILE A 271 -16.13 9.52 -22.80
CA ILE A 271 -14.88 8.78 -22.98
C ILE A 271 -14.79 7.64 -21.97
N GLN A 272 -15.14 7.88 -20.70
CA GLN A 272 -15.19 6.84 -19.67
C GLN A 272 -16.09 5.68 -20.11
N LYS A 273 -17.28 5.97 -20.64
CA LYS A 273 -18.25 4.97 -21.08
C LYS A 273 -17.94 4.29 -22.42
N SER A 274 -17.14 4.91 -23.29
CA SER A 274 -16.89 4.38 -24.64
C SER A 274 -15.52 3.76 -24.82
N MET A 275 -14.51 4.23 -24.08
CA MET A 275 -13.12 3.85 -24.26
C MET A 275 -12.50 3.20 -23.02
N LEU A 276 -13.01 3.49 -21.82
CA LEU A 276 -12.44 3.00 -20.56
C LEU A 276 -13.31 1.97 -19.83
N SER A 277 -14.58 1.81 -20.22
CA SER A 277 -15.44 0.72 -19.76
C SER A 277 -15.22 -0.55 -20.61
N LYS A 278 -13.96 -0.98 -20.72
CA LYS A 278 -13.69 -2.41 -20.97
C LYS A 278 -13.65 -3.09 -19.60
N ASP A 279 -14.41 -4.16 -19.50
CA ASP A 279 -14.82 -4.91 -18.31
C ASP A 279 -13.82 -4.90 -17.14
N VAL A 280 -14.34 -4.60 -15.94
CA VAL A 280 -13.68 -4.87 -14.65
C VAL A 280 -13.83 -6.36 -14.25
N GLU A 281 -14.34 -7.21 -15.14
CA GLU A 281 -14.40 -8.66 -14.96
C GLU A 281 -13.59 -9.39 -16.04
N ALA A 282 -12.29 -9.55 -15.79
CA ALA A 282 -11.44 -10.60 -16.34
C ALA A 282 -10.26 -10.86 -15.40
#